data_AF-A0A920KK30-F1
#
_entry.id   AF-A0A920KK30-F1
#
_cell.length_a   1.000
_cell.length_b   1.000
_cell.length_c   1.000
_cell.angle_alpha   90.00
_cell.angle_beta   90.00
_cell.angle_gamma   90.00
#
_symmetry.space_group_name_H-M   'P 1'
#
loop_
_entity.id
_entity.type
_entity.pdbx_description
1 polymer ?
#
loop_
_entity_poly.entity_id
_entity_poly.type
_entity_poly.pdbx_seq_one_letter_code
_entity_poly.pdbx_strand_id
1 'polypeptide(L)'
;MNSVLIIGSSNKVSRALIDLYARQGFNLILTWNKNELDNEFINKIKDRYRVDVKSVKLDLMDFNSHKPLCDSIAEDLIGVITTAGYYPDPGERWKTPRKQSNVSVLIILAYAQ
;
A
#
# COMPACT_ATOMS: atom_id res chain seq x y z
N MET A 1 8.35 4.94 -15.63
CA MET A 1 8.87 5.75 -14.48
C MET A 1 8.63 4.89 -13.26
N ASN A 2 9.67 4.59 -12.49
CA ASN A 2 9.61 3.59 -11.44
C ASN A 2 8.49 3.88 -10.43
N SER A 3 7.77 2.82 -10.07
CA SER A 3 6.60 2.87 -9.20
C SER A 3 6.82 2.07 -7.93
N VAL A 4 6.23 2.54 -6.83
CA VAL A 4 6.19 1.82 -5.56
C VAL A 4 4.74 1.49 -5.22
N LEU A 5 4.49 0.21 -4.90
CA LEU A 5 3.19 -0.27 -4.42
C LEU A 5 3.14 -0.14 -2.90
N ILE A 6 2.15 0.59 -2.38
CA ILE A 6 1.91 0.71 -0.93
C ILE A 6 0.59 0.02 -0.59
N ILE A 7 0.68 -1.11 0.10
CA ILE A 7 -0.47 -1.88 0.56
C ILE A 7 -0.94 -1.37 1.93
N GLY A 8 -2.25 -1.12 2.07
CA GLY A 8 -2.83 -0.57 3.30
C GLY A 8 -2.67 0.95 3.40
N SER A 9 -2.93 1.67 2.31
CA SER A 9 -2.62 3.09 2.16
C SER A 9 -3.48 4.06 2.97
N SER A 10 -4.50 3.58 3.68
CA SER A 10 -5.45 4.43 4.42
C SER A 10 -4.96 4.85 5.82
N ASN A 11 -3.85 4.30 6.33
CA ASN A 11 -3.36 4.56 7.69
C ASN A 11 -2.33 5.71 7.77
N LYS A 12 -1.98 6.14 8.99
CA LYS A 12 -1.06 7.27 9.19
C LYS A 12 0.38 6.96 8.75
N VAL A 13 0.82 5.72 8.91
CA VAL A 13 2.17 5.28 8.52
C VAL A 13 2.30 5.33 7.00
N SER A 14 1.30 4.81 6.27
CA SER A 14 1.30 4.86 4.82
C SER A 14 1.22 6.28 4.28
N ARG A 15 0.52 7.22 4.92
CA ARG A 15 0.57 8.65 4.52
C ARG A 15 1.98 9.25 4.56
N ALA A 16 2.79 8.90 5.56
CA ALA A 16 4.18 9.36 5.64
C ALA A 16 5.06 8.73 4.53
N LEU A 17 4.83 7.45 4.24
CA LEU A 17 5.53 6.75 3.15
C LEU A 17 5.15 7.29 1.78
N ILE A 18 3.87 7.57 1.55
CA ILE A 18 3.36 8.20 0.31
C ILE A 18 4.09 9.51 0.05
N ASP A 19 4.16 10.39 1.06
CA ASP A 19 4.86 11.67 0.92
C ASP A 19 6.37 11.48 0.66
N LEU A 20 7.02 10.56 1.38
CA LEU A 20 8.45 10.26 1.22
C LEU A 20 8.79 9.79 -0.20
N TYR A 21 8.07 8.80 -0.72
CA TYR A 21 8.38 8.22 -2.03
C TYR A 21 7.94 9.13 -3.20
N ALA A 22 6.80 9.83 -3.06
CA ALA A 22 6.41 10.84 -4.06
C ALA A 22 7.45 11.97 -4.15
N ARG A 23 7.96 12.45 -3.01
CA ARG A 23 9.02 13.47 -2.96
C ARG A 23 10.31 13.03 -3.63
N GLN A 24 10.58 11.71 -3.66
CA GLN A 24 11.73 11.13 -4.37
C GLN A 24 11.46 10.93 -5.87
N GLY A 25 10.27 11.29 -6.36
CA GLY A 25 9.91 11.22 -7.78
C GLY A 25 9.35 9.86 -8.22
N PHE A 26 9.02 8.98 -7.28
CA PHE A 26 8.39 7.70 -7.61
C PHE A 26 6.90 7.87 -7.86
N ASN A 27 6.42 7.20 -8.91
CA ASN A 27 4.99 6.99 -9.08
C ASN A 27 4.49 6.06 -7.98
N LEU A 28 3.22 6.19 -7.61
CA LEU A 28 2.64 5.44 -6.50
C LEU A 28 1.45 4.63 -6.94
N ILE A 29 1.40 3.38 -6.48
CA ILE A 29 0.21 2.54 -6.55
C ILE A 29 -0.24 2.32 -5.12
N LEU A 30 -1.40 2.85 -4.77
CA LEU A 30 -1.91 2.88 -3.41
C LEU A 30 -3.10 1.94 -3.30
N THR A 31 -3.04 0.99 -2.36
CA THR A 31 -4.16 0.06 -2.16
C THR A 31 -4.96 0.32 -0.91
N TRP A 32 -6.25 0.04 -1.00
CA TRP A 32 -7.21 0.14 0.09
C TRP A 32 -8.17 -1.06 0.05
N ASN A 33 -8.74 -1.43 1.20
CA ASN A 33 -9.71 -2.52 1.28
C ASN A 33 -11.15 -1.98 1.39
N LYS A 34 -11.49 -1.41 2.55
CA LYS A 34 -12.85 -0.92 2.84
C LYS A 34 -13.06 0.56 2.54
N ASN A 35 -12.06 1.36 2.89
CA ASN A 35 -12.15 2.83 2.81
C ASN A 35 -11.22 3.31 1.71
N GLU A 36 -11.84 3.76 0.61
CA GLU A 36 -11.13 4.39 -0.48
C GLU A 36 -10.34 5.61 0.00
N LEU A 37 -9.26 5.90 -0.72
CA LEU A 37 -8.44 7.07 -0.48
C LEU A 37 -9.15 8.32 -0.97
N ASP A 38 -9.05 9.39 -0.19
CA ASP A 38 -9.59 10.69 -0.55
C ASP A 38 -8.94 11.22 -1.83
N ASN A 39 -9.76 11.55 -2.84
CA ASN A 39 -9.30 12.11 -4.11
C ASN A 39 -8.59 13.45 -3.94
N GLU A 40 -8.98 14.27 -2.95
CA GLU A 40 -8.29 15.53 -2.67
C GLU A 40 -6.85 15.26 -2.23
N PHE A 41 -6.65 14.27 -1.37
CA PHE A 41 -5.32 13.83 -0.94
C PHE A 41 -4.49 13.31 -2.11
N ILE A 42 -5.08 12.47 -2.97
CA ILE A 42 -4.40 11.93 -4.16
C ILE A 42 -3.95 13.07 -5.09
N ASN A 43 -4.85 13.97 -5.45
CA ASN A 43 -4.56 15.08 -6.36
C ASN A 43 -3.50 16.02 -5.78
N LYS A 44 -3.57 16.30 -4.47
CA LYS A 44 -2.55 17.09 -3.78
C LYS A 44 -1.14 16.48 -3.90
N ILE A 45 -1.01 15.15 -3.82
CA ILE A 45 0.27 14.47 -3.99
C ILE A 45 0.75 14.56 -5.45
N LYS A 46 -0.15 14.29 -6.41
CA LYS A 46 0.15 14.42 -7.85
C LYS A 46 0.66 15.81 -8.20
N ASP A 47 -0.07 16.84 -7.79
CA ASP A 47 0.25 18.23 -8.12
C ASP A 47 1.52 18.71 -7.44
N ARG A 48 1.70 18.36 -6.16
CA ARG A 48 2.86 18.78 -5.35
C ARG A 48 4.16 18.20 -5.89
N TYR A 49 4.17 16.92 -6.23
CA TYR A 49 5.40 16.20 -6.57
C TYR A 49 5.54 15.87 -8.05
N ARG A 50 4.52 16.16 -8.86
CA ARG A 50 4.48 15.87 -10.31
C ARG A 50 4.72 14.39 -10.63
N VAL A 51 4.15 13.51 -9.80
CA VAL A 51 4.17 12.05 -9.97
C VAL A 51 2.78 11.54 -10.30
N ASP A 52 2.67 10.37 -10.93
CA ASP A 52 1.38 9.68 -11.04
C ASP A 52 1.07 8.91 -9.77
N VAL A 53 -0.23 8.85 -9.45
CA VAL A 53 -0.77 8.12 -8.30
C VAL A 53 -2.00 7.36 -8.76
N LYS A 54 -1.95 6.03 -8.63
CA LYS A 54 -3.07 5.12 -8.91
C LYS A 54 -3.65 4.61 -7.59
N SER A 55 -4.96 4.65 -7.45
CA SER A 55 -5.69 4.11 -6.30
C SER A 55 -6.38 2.81 -6.74
N VAL A 56 -6.13 1.71 -6.05
CA VAL A 56 -6.66 0.39 -6.41
C VAL A 56 -7.24 -0.32 -5.20
N LYS A 57 -8.44 -0.88 -5.33
CA LYS A 57 -8.99 -1.75 -4.29
C LYS A 57 -8.23 -3.07 -4.25
N LEU A 58 -7.80 -3.48 -3.06
CA LEU A 58 -7.17 -4.78 -2.82
C LEU A 58 -7.69 -5.37 -1.51
N ASP A 59 -8.31 -6.55 -1.60
CA ASP A 59 -8.54 -7.41 -0.45
C ASP A 59 -7.44 -8.47 -0.38
N LEU A 60 -6.64 -8.43 0.68
CA LEU A 60 -5.55 -9.40 0.88
C LEU A 60 -6.04 -10.83 1.09
N MET A 61 -7.32 -11.01 1.45
CA MET A 61 -7.92 -12.33 1.61
C MET A 61 -8.51 -12.89 0.30
N ASP A 62 -8.65 -12.05 -0.74
CA ASP A 62 -9.08 -12.49 -2.07
C ASP A 62 -7.87 -12.77 -2.97
N PHE A 63 -7.31 -13.96 -2.83
CA PHE A 63 -6.13 -14.39 -3.59
C PHE A 63 -6.34 -14.40 -5.12
N ASN A 64 -7.59 -14.48 -5.60
CA ASN A 64 -7.88 -14.43 -7.03
C ASN A 64 -7.64 -13.02 -7.62
N SER A 65 -7.76 -11.98 -6.79
CA SER A 65 -7.54 -10.59 -7.20
C SER A 65 -6.06 -10.22 -7.32
N HIS A 66 -5.14 -11.00 -6.73
CA HIS A 66 -3.72 -10.63 -6.64
C HIS A 66 -3.01 -10.75 -7.97
N LYS A 67 -3.23 -11.84 -8.72
CA LYS A 67 -2.56 -12.06 -10.01
C LYS A 67 -2.92 -10.95 -11.04
N PRO A 68 -4.20 -10.61 -11.27
CA PRO A 68 -4.55 -9.51 -12.18
C PRO A 68 -3.92 -8.17 -11.78
N LEU A 69 -3.86 -7.88 -10.48
CA LEU A 69 -3.19 -6.67 -9.99
C LEU A 69 -1.70 -6.69 -10.34
N CYS A 70 -0.99 -7.76 -10.00
CA CYS A 70 0.44 -7.92 -10.30
C CYS A 70 0.72 -7.79 -11.80
N ASP A 71 -0.06 -8.47 -12.65
CA ASP A 71 0.09 -8.41 -14.10
C ASP A 71 -0.09 -6.97 -14.62
N SER A 72 -0.97 -6.16 -14.00
CA SER A 72 -1.23 -4.77 -14.43
C SER A 72 -0.16 -3.75 -14.01
N ILE A 73 0.75 -4.11 -13.10
CA ILE A 73 1.72 -3.16 -12.50
C ILE A 73 3.19 -3.59 -12.63
N ALA A 74 3.46 -4.80 -13.13
CA ALA A 74 4.79 -5.42 -13.06
C ALA A 74 5.91 -4.64 -13.76
N GLU A 75 5.66 -4.03 -14.92
CA GLU A 75 6.72 -3.47 -15.77
C GLU A 75 7.46 -2.26 -15.16
N ASP A 76 6.79 -1.47 -14.33
CA ASP A 76 7.37 -0.26 -13.71
C ASP A 76 7.60 -0.43 -12.19
N LEU A 77 7.28 -1.58 -11.61
CA LEU A 77 7.30 -1.77 -10.15
C LEU A 77 8.71 -2.11 -9.63
N ILE A 78 9.24 -1.26 -8.76
CA ILE A 78 10.58 -1.47 -8.15
C ILE A 78 10.53 -1.92 -6.68
N GLY A 79 9.35 -1.89 -6.07
CA GLY A 79 9.22 -2.21 -4.67
C GLY A 79 7.78 -2.26 -4.18
N VAL A 80 7.56 -3.10 -3.18
CA VAL A 80 6.29 -3.25 -2.48
C VAL A 80 6.52 -2.97 -1.00
N ILE A 81 5.66 -2.12 -0.44
CA ILE A 81 5.63 -1.82 0.99
C ILE A 81 4.26 -2.20 1.50
N THR A 82 4.20 -3.17 2.40
CA THR A 82 2.95 -3.48 3.11
C THR A 82 2.91 -2.77 4.45
N THR A 83 1.79 -2.11 4.72
CA THR A 83 1.45 -1.56 6.05
C THR A 83 0.13 -2.14 6.56
N ALA A 84 -0.43 -3.11 5.83
CA ALA A 84 -1.61 -3.84 6.26
C ALA A 84 -1.24 -4.81 7.38
N GLY A 85 -2.06 -4.84 8.42
CA GLY A 85 -1.95 -5.77 9.54
C GLY A 85 -3.32 -5.94 10.18
N TYR A 86 -3.56 -7.10 10.79
CA TYR A 86 -4.80 -7.35 11.51
C TYR A 86 -4.60 -7.05 13.00
N TYR A 87 -5.29 -6.02 13.47
CA TYR A 87 -5.42 -5.74 14.90
C TYR A 87 -6.73 -6.38 15.41
N PRO A 88 -6.66 -7.45 16.23
CA PRO A 88 -7.85 -8.00 16.85
C PRO A 88 -8.46 -6.98 17.82
N ASP A 89 -9.78 -7.07 18.03
CA ASP A 89 -10.47 -6.26 19.03
C ASP A 89 -9.81 -6.42 20.40
N PRO A 90 -9.78 -5.36 21.25
CA PRO A 90 -9.11 -5.42 22.55
C PRO A 90 -9.56 -6.59 23.44
N GLY A 91 -10.82 -7.03 23.33
CA GLY A 91 -11.38 -8.18 24.05
C GLY A 91 -11.03 -9.56 23.46
N GLU A 92 -10.58 -9.63 22.21
CA GLU A 92 -10.09 -10.85 21.56
C GLU A 92 -8.57 -10.99 21.61
N ARG A 93 -7.87 -9.88 21.87
CA ARG A 93 -6.40 -9.78 21.95
C ARG A 93 -5.77 -10.84 22.87
N TRP A 94 -6.42 -11.18 23.97
CA TRP A 94 -5.94 -12.16 24.95
C TRP A 94 -6.40 -13.59 24.69
N LYS A 95 -7.36 -13.79 23.77
CA LYS A 95 -7.96 -15.11 23.52
C LYS A 95 -7.19 -15.91 22.47
N THR A 96 -6.47 -15.24 21.57
CA THR A 96 -5.68 -15.90 20.53
C THR A 96 -4.37 -15.15 20.23
N PRO A 97 -3.26 -15.46 20.95
CA PRO A 97 -1.97 -14.81 20.74
C PRO A 97 -1.46 -14.91 19.29
N ARG A 98 -1.84 -15.98 18.56
CA ARG A 98 -1.43 -16.23 17.17
C ARG A 98 -2.13 -15.37 16.12
N LYS A 99 -3.22 -14.67 16.47
CA LYS A 99 -3.93 -13.77 15.53
C LYS A 99 -3.39 -12.35 15.53
N GLN A 100 -2.49 -12.02 16.46
CA GLN A 100 -1.87 -10.71 16.49
C GLN A 100 -0.80 -10.65 15.40
N SER A 101 -1.17 -10.16 14.22
CA SER A 101 -0.18 -9.74 13.22
C SER A 101 0.17 -8.30 13.55
N ASN A 102 1.40 -8.08 14.01
CA ASN A 102 1.98 -6.74 14.10
C ASN A 102 1.81 -6.05 12.74
N VAL A 103 1.76 -4.70 12.73
CA VAL A 103 1.93 -3.95 11.48
C VAL A 103 3.31 -4.28 10.96
N SER A 104 3.38 -5.30 10.12
CA SER A 104 4.61 -5.77 9.51
C SER A 104 4.89 -4.83 8.35
N VAL A 105 5.79 -3.87 8.54
CA VAL A 105 6.35 -3.12 7.42
C VAL A 105 7.33 -4.05 6.71
N LEU A 106 6.80 -4.92 5.84
CA LEU A 106 7.64 -5.71 4.94
C LEU A 106 7.90 -4.85 3.70
N ILE A 107 9.14 -4.36 3.60
CA ILE A 107 9.66 -3.71 2.39
C ILE A 107 10.28 -4.83 1.55
N ILE A 108 9.57 -5.24 0.50
CA ILE A 108 10.15 -6.12 -0.52
C ILE A 108 10.67 -5.22 -1.63
N LEU A 109 11.98 -4.96 -1.64
CA LEU A 109 12.66 -4.40 -2.80
C LEU A 109 12.85 -5.53 -3.81
N ALA A 110 11.91 -5.68 -4.73
CA ALA A 110 12.09 -6.55 -5.87
C ALA A 110 13.05 -5.84 -6.83
N TYR A 111 14.34 -6.18 -6.77
CA TYR A 111 15.27 -5.87 -7.86
C TYR A 111 14.86 -6.74 -9.05
N ALA A 112 14.14 -6.17 -10.01
CA ALA A 112 14.06 -6.75 -11.35
C ALA A 112 15.45 -6.62 -11.99
N GLN A 113 16.02 -7.75 -12.42
CA GLN A 113 17.29 -7.84 -13.14
C GLN A 113 17.17 -7.30 -14.56
#